data_AF-A0A944AF47-F1
#
_entry.id   AF-A0A944AF47-F1
#
_cell.length_a   1.000
_cell.length_b   1.000
_cell.length_c   1.000
_cell.angle_alpha   90.00
_cell.angle_beta   90.00
_cell.angle_gamma   90.00
#
_symmetry.space_group_name_H-M   'P 1'
#
loop_
_entity.id
_entity.type
_entity.pdbx_description
1 polymer ?
#
loop_
_entity_poly.entity_id
_entity_poly.type
_entity_poly.pdbx_seq_one_letter_code
_entity_poly.pdbx_strand_id
1 'polypeptide(L)'
;QGLAPFKALAFEQGVNFTAGLPIVRTSPDHGTAYEMAGRDLADPHSMMASIYTAIDIYNSREAYDRLVEGRMKVQMPDLEIKARGGKIIE
;
A
#
# COMPACT_ATOMS: atom_id res chain seq x y z
N GLN A 1 -4.60 -11.23 13.73
CA GLN A 1 -3.43 -11.72 14.50
C GLN A 1 -2.23 -10.76 14.47
N GLY A 2 -2.10 -9.82 13.51
CA GLY A 2 -0.93 -8.92 13.41
C GLY A 2 -1.00 -7.57 14.12
N LEU A 3 -2.17 -7.10 14.56
CA LEU A 3 -2.33 -5.72 15.04
C LEU A 3 -1.70 -5.47 16.42
N ALA A 4 -1.82 -6.43 17.35
CA ALA A 4 -1.22 -6.32 18.68
C ALA A 4 0.32 -6.20 18.62
N PRO A 5 1.06 -7.08 17.92
CA PRO A 5 2.52 -6.92 17.78
C PRO A 5 2.90 -5.69 16.96
N PHE A 6 2.11 -5.30 15.95
CA PHE A 6 2.34 -4.04 15.22
C PHE A 6 2.33 -2.84 16.16
N LYS A 7 1.29 -2.69 16.99
CA LYS A 7 1.20 -1.57 17.94
C LYS A 7 2.32 -1.57 18.97
N ALA A 8 2.78 -2.74 19.41
CA ALA A 8 3.90 -2.85 20.32
C ALA A 8 5.24 -2.37 19.72
N LEU A 9 5.41 -2.49 18.39
CA LEU A 9 6.62 -2.08 17.68
C LEU A 9 6.55 -0.65 17.13
N ALA A 10 5.37 -0.22 16.69
CA ALA A 10 5.17 1.05 16.00
C ALA A 10 4.99 2.25 16.94
N PHE A 11 4.74 2.01 18.24
CA PHE A 11 4.47 3.03 19.26
C PHE A 11 3.48 4.10 18.73
N GLU A 12 3.81 5.39 18.85
CA GLU A 12 3.00 6.55 18.44
C GLU A 12 3.14 6.90 16.94
N GLN A 13 3.85 6.09 16.15
CA GLN A 13 4.14 6.37 14.73
C GLN A 13 3.46 5.39 13.76
N GLY A 14 2.57 4.53 14.26
CA GLY A 14 1.84 3.59 13.42
C GLY A 14 0.94 4.29 12.41
N VAL A 15 0.95 3.82 11.16
CA VAL A 15 0.08 4.31 10.09
C VAL A 15 -0.82 3.19 9.58
N ASN A 16 -2.12 3.42 9.58
CA ASN A 16 -3.07 2.55 8.90
C ASN A 16 -3.12 2.91 7.42
N PHE A 17 -2.74 1.97 6.55
CA PHE A 17 -2.88 2.08 5.09
C PHE A 17 -4.01 1.20 4.57
N THR A 18 -4.74 1.68 3.56
CA THR A 18 -5.78 0.88 2.89
C THR A 18 -5.39 0.54 1.46
N ALA A 19 -5.04 -0.73 1.25
CA ALA A 19 -4.78 -1.29 -0.07
C ALA A 19 -6.07 -1.48 -0.88
N GLY A 20 -5.95 -1.54 -2.21
CA GLY A 20 -7.05 -1.88 -3.12
C GLY A 20 -7.97 -0.72 -3.52
N LEU A 21 -7.80 0.46 -2.93
CA LEU A 21 -8.52 1.66 -3.38
C LEU A 21 -7.84 2.29 -4.61
N PRO A 22 -8.61 2.98 -5.48
CA PRO A 22 -8.05 3.72 -6.62
C PRO A 22 -7.31 5.00 -6.21
N ILE A 23 -7.30 5.32 -4.92
CA ILE A 23 -6.65 6.50 -4.34
C ILE A 23 -5.68 6.08 -3.23
N VAL A 24 -4.78 7.00 -2.85
CA VAL A 24 -3.95 6.82 -1.64
C VAL A 24 -4.82 7.14 -0.42
N ARG A 25 -4.89 6.22 0.54
CA ARG A 25 -5.59 6.44 1.81
C ARG A 25 -4.76 5.91 2.97
N THR A 26 -4.41 6.83 3.87
CA THR A 26 -3.77 6.58 5.17
C THR A 26 -4.66 7.12 6.29
N SER A 27 -4.41 6.68 7.53
CA SER A 27 -5.05 7.23 8.72
C SER A 27 -4.19 6.95 9.97
N PRO A 28 -4.34 7.74 11.05
CA PRO A 28 -3.68 7.44 12.31
C PRO A 28 -4.08 6.06 12.85
N ASP A 29 -3.27 5.52 13.76
CA ASP A 29 -3.45 4.21 14.39
C ASP A 29 -4.18 4.24 15.74
N HIS A 30 -4.56 5.43 16.21
CA HIS A 30 -5.35 5.66 17.41
C HIS A 30 -6.83 5.94 17.11
N GLY A 31 -7.65 5.90 18.18
CA GLY A 31 -9.07 6.25 18.14
C GLY A 31 -9.32 7.74 18.38
N THR A 32 -10.55 8.11 18.74
CA THR A 32 -10.95 9.51 18.92
C THR A 32 -10.43 10.16 20.21
N ALA A 33 -10.14 9.38 21.26
CA ALA A 33 -9.66 9.86 22.56
C ALA A 33 -10.44 11.09 23.08
N TYR A 34 -11.76 10.97 23.20
CA TYR A 34 -12.67 12.09 23.53
C TYR A 34 -12.31 12.79 24.85
N GLU A 35 -11.75 12.06 25.80
CA GLU A 35 -11.25 12.57 27.07
C GLU A 35 -10.13 13.61 26.93
N MET A 36 -9.41 13.63 25.81
CA MET A 36 -8.31 14.55 25.50
C MET A 36 -8.76 15.76 24.66
N ALA A 37 -9.98 15.73 24.11
CA ALA A 37 -10.49 16.76 23.22
C ALA A 37 -10.52 18.14 23.92
N GLY A 38 -9.92 19.15 23.26
CA GLY A 38 -9.88 20.53 23.76
C GLY A 38 -8.90 20.77 24.93
N ARG A 39 -8.05 19.80 25.27
CA ARG A 39 -7.11 19.90 26.41
C ARG A 39 -5.65 20.12 25.99
N ASP A 40 -5.36 20.12 24.69
CA ASP A 40 -4.01 20.24 24.13
C ASP A 40 -3.03 19.16 24.65
N LEU A 41 -3.54 17.94 24.84
CA LEU A 41 -2.78 16.79 25.36
C LEU A 41 -2.53 15.71 24.30
N ALA A 42 -3.18 15.79 23.13
CA ALA A 42 -3.10 14.75 22.11
C ALA A 42 -1.73 14.73 21.45
N ASP A 43 -1.16 13.54 21.25
CA ASP A 43 0.06 13.39 20.47
C ASP A 43 -0.25 13.47 18.95
N PRO A 44 0.30 14.46 18.22
CA PRO A 44 0.07 14.58 16.78
C PRO A 44 0.91 13.63 15.90
N HIS A 45 1.88 12.88 16.45
CA HIS A 45 2.87 12.14 15.65
C HIS A 45 2.25 11.11 14.70
N SER A 46 1.26 10.31 15.14
CA SER A 46 0.57 9.32 14.29
C SER A 46 -0.16 9.97 13.11
N MET A 47 -0.76 11.15 13.33
CA MET A 47 -1.41 11.92 12.27
C MET A 47 -0.39 12.49 11.28
N MET A 48 0.71 13.07 11.78
CA MET A 48 1.79 13.57 10.92
C MET A 48 2.41 12.45 10.08
N ALA A 49 2.73 11.31 10.71
CA ALA A 49 3.24 10.13 10.02
C ALA A 49 2.29 9.65 8.92
N SER A 50 0.97 9.68 9.18
CA SER A 50 -0.04 9.30 8.18
C SER A 50 -0.05 10.23 6.97
N ILE A 51 0.11 11.55 7.19
CA ILE A 51 0.17 12.55 6.11
C ILE A 51 1.43 12.35 5.27
N TYR A 52 2.61 12.23 5.91
CA TYR A 52 3.86 12.03 5.19
C TYR A 52 3.89 10.71 4.42
N THR A 53 3.37 9.63 5.02
CA THR A 53 3.24 8.34 4.33
C THR A 53 2.36 8.45 3.08
N ALA A 54 1.29 9.25 3.10
CA ALA A 54 0.46 9.47 1.92
C ALA A 54 1.23 10.19 0.80
N ILE A 55 2.04 11.19 1.15
CA ILE A 55 2.90 11.91 0.21
C ILE A 55 3.94 10.97 -0.39
N ASP A 56 4.59 10.15 0.43
CA ASP A 56 5.61 9.20 -0.02
C ASP A 56 5.03 8.16 -0.98
N ILE A 57 3.86 7.60 -0.65
CA ILE A 57 3.16 6.65 -1.53
C ILE A 57 2.78 7.32 -2.85
N TYR A 58 2.26 8.55 -2.81
CA TYR A 58 1.90 9.30 -4.01
C TYR A 58 3.11 9.51 -4.92
N ASN A 59 4.21 10.05 -4.38
CA ASN A 59 5.43 10.29 -5.14
C ASN A 59 6.03 9.00 -5.69
N SER A 60 5.96 7.90 -4.93
CA SER A 60 6.44 6.59 -5.37
C SER A 60 5.63 6.03 -6.55
N ARG A 61 4.30 6.22 -6.54
CA ARG A 61 3.42 5.82 -7.66
C ARG A 61 3.73 6.63 -8.91
N GLU A 62 3.83 7.95 -8.79
CA GLU A 62 4.22 8.84 -9.89
C GLU A 62 5.58 8.47 -10.48
N ALA A 63 6.58 8.20 -9.62
CA ALA A 63 7.90 7.80 -10.07
C ALA A 63 7.86 6.44 -10.79
N TYR A 64 7.11 5.47 -10.25
CA TYR A 64 6.92 4.17 -10.89
C TYR A 64 6.23 4.31 -12.26
N ASP A 65 5.16 5.08 -12.36
CA ASP A 65 4.42 5.30 -13.59
C ASP A 65 5.31 5.90 -14.70
N ARG A 66 6.16 6.88 -14.34
CA ARG A 66 7.18 7.42 -15.25
C ARG A 66 8.23 6.40 -15.67
N LEU A 67 8.67 5.52 -14.76
CA LEU A 67 9.66 4.49 -15.07
C LEU A 67 9.11 3.40 -16.00
N VAL A 68 7.81 3.11 -15.92
CA VAL A 68 7.17 2.11 -16.77
C VAL A 68 6.64 2.69 -18.08
N GLU A 69 6.56 4.01 -18.19
CA GLU A 69 6.22 4.70 -19.44
C GLU A 69 7.24 4.33 -20.53
N GLY A 70 6.74 3.81 -21.65
CA GLY A 70 7.59 3.36 -22.75
C GLY A 70 8.33 2.03 -22.52
N ARG A 71 8.00 1.26 -21.47
CA ARG A 71 8.58 -0.08 -21.28
C ARG A 71 8.37 -0.95 -22.53
N MET A 72 9.43 -1.64 -22.95
CA MET A 72 9.33 -2.57 -24.07
C MET A 72 8.29 -3.63 -23.75
N LYS A 73 7.27 -3.78 -24.60
CA LYS A 73 6.32 -4.88 -24.48
C LYS A 73 7.11 -6.16 -24.73
N VAL A 74 7.25 -6.98 -23.69
CA VAL A 74 7.80 -8.33 -23.85
C VAL A 74 6.79 -9.07 -24.71
N GLN A 75 7.14 -9.28 -25.98
CA GLN A 75 6.42 -10.21 -26.82
C GLN A 75 6.70 -11.59 -26.23
N MET A 76 5.70 -12.17 -25.57
CA MET A 76 5.75 -13.59 -25.26
C MET A 76 5.88 -14.27 -26.63
N PRO A 77 6.91 -15.10 -26.85
CA PRO A 77 6.95 -15.93 -28.04
C PRO A 77 5.62 -16.69 -28.09
N ASP A 78 5.00 -16.77 -29.26
CA ASP A 78 3.92 -17.73 -29.48
C ASP A 78 4.52 -19.13 -29.23
N LEU A 79 4.42 -19.59 -27.99
CA LEU A 79 4.73 -20.96 -27.64
C LEU A 79 3.59 -21.78 -28.23
N GLU A 80 3.72 -22.12 -29.51
CA GLU A 80 3.09 -23.31 -30.07
C GLU A 80 3.61 -24.47 -29.22
N ILE A 81 2.91 -24.78 -28.13
CA ILE A 81 3.13 -26.00 -27.38
C ILE A 81 2.61 -27.11 -28.30
N LYS A 82 3.43 -27.55 -29.25
CA LYS A 82 3.20 -28.82 -29.93
C LYS A 82 3.27 -29.89 -28.86
N ALA A 83 2.10 -30.38 -28.46
CA ALA A 83 1.99 -31.54 -27.60
C ALA A 83 2.88 -32.65 -28.20
N ARG A 84 3.96 -33.00 -27.50
CA ARG A 84 4.74 -34.18 -27.84
C ARG A 84 3.87 -35.40 -27.55
N GLY A 85 3.14 -35.85 -28.56
CA GLY A 85 2.60 -37.20 -28.62
C GLY A 85 1.27 -37.46 -27.90
N GLY A 86 0.27 -36.59 -28.04
CA GLY A 86 -1.10 -36.90 -27.61
C GLY A 86 -2.13 -36.36 -28.59
N LYS A 87 -2.95 -37.24 -29.17
CA LYS A 87 -4.07 -36.89 -30.06
C LYS A 87 -4.96 -35.83 -29.39
N ILE A 88 -5.27 -34.77 -30.13
CA ILE A 88 -6.41 -33.90 -29.83
C ILE A 88 -7.66 -34.75 -30.10
N ILE A 89 -8.46 -35.01 -29.07
CA ILE A 89 -9.83 -35.50 -29.20
C ILE A 89 -10.74 -34.27 -29.34
N GLU A 90 -11.68 -34.35 -30.29
CA GLU A 90 -12.67 -33.31 -30.64
C GLU A 90 -13.44 -32.76 -29.42
#